data_AF-A0A645AYJ0-F1
#
_entry.id   AF-A0A645AYJ0-F1
#
_cell.length_a   1.000
_cell.length_b   1.000
_cell.length_c   1.000
_cell.angle_alpha   90.00
_cell.angle_beta   90.00
_cell.angle_gamma   90.00
#
_symmetry.space_group_name_H-M   'P 1'
#
loop_
_entity.id
_entity.type
_entity.pdbx_description
1 polymer ?
#
loop_
_entity_poly.entity_id
_entity_poly.type
_entity_poly.pdbx_seq_one_letter_code
_entity_poly.pdbx_strand_id
1 'polypeptide(L)' 'MTVIDVGINVDENGNMCGDVDFNNVEQIVSNITPVPGGVGAVTTSVLAKHVVKAAETLNA' A
#
# COMPACT_ATOMS: atom_id res chain seq x y z
N MET A 1 -0.26 17.97 4.76
CA MET A 1 -1.06 17.13 3.84
C MET A 1 -0.47 15.73 3.85
N THR A 2 -1.29 14.68 3.79
CA THR A 2 -0.83 13.29 3.75
C THR A 2 -1.29 12.65 2.45
N VAL A 3 -0.37 12.02 1.72
CA VAL A 3 -0.65 11.29 0.47
C VAL A 3 -0.59 9.80 0.74
N ILE A 4 -1.60 9.09 0.26
CA ILE A 4 -1.66 7.63 0.31
C ILE A 4 -1.66 7.15 -1.14
N ASP A 5 -0.52 6.63 -1.57
CA ASP A 5 -0.31 6.03 -2.87
C ASP A 5 -0.71 4.55 -2.83
N VAL A 6 -1.85 4.25 -3.42
CA VAL A 6 -2.44 2.91 -3.49
C VAL A 6 -2.08 2.22 -4.82
N GLY A 7 -1.58 3.00 -5.79
CA GLY A 7 -1.24 2.52 -7.12
C GLY A 7 -0.09 1.54 -7.11
N ILE A 8 -0.18 0.55 -7.99
CA ILE A 8 0.92 -0.36 -8.29
C ILE A 8 1.03 -0.44 -9.80
N ASN A 9 2.09 0.16 -10.33
CA ASN A 9 2.44 0.17 -11.74
C ASN A 9 3.84 -0.39 -11.93
N VAL A 10 4.19 -0.66 -13.19
CA VAL A 10 5.53 -1.06 -13.60
C VAL A 10 6.01 -0.05 -14.63
N ASP A 11 7.18 0.54 -14.40
CA ASP A 11 7.77 1.51 -15.33
C ASP A 11 8.33 0.83 -16.59
N GLU A 12 8.80 1.64 -17.55
CA GLU A 12 9.42 1.16 -18.79
C GLU A 12 10.69 0.32 -18.58
N ASN A 13 11.31 0.43 -17.40
CA ASN A 13 12.51 -0.30 -17.00
C ASN A 13 12.19 -1.59 -16.21
N GLY A 14 10.92 -1.88 -15.94
CA GLY A 14 10.48 -3.04 -15.16
C GLY A 14 10.48 -2.84 -13.63
N ASN A 15 10.71 -1.62 -13.13
CA ASN A 15 10.65 -1.33 -11.70
C ASN A 15 9.22 -1.06 -11.25
N MET A 16 8.92 -1.45 -10.01
CA MET A 16 7.63 -1.15 -9.39
C MET A 16 7.55 0.31 -8.96
N CYS A 17 6.49 1.00 -9.34
CA CYS A 17 6.23 2.40 -9.01
C CYS A 17 4.76 2.63 -8.63
N GLY A 18 4.49 3.74 -7.94
CA GLY A 18 3.15 4.16 -7.53
C GLY A 18 2.47 5.07 -8.56
N ASP A 19 1.32 5.64 -8.19
CA ASP A 19 0.61 6.62 -9.01
C ASP A 19 1.20 8.05 -8.87
N VAL A 20 2.04 8.26 -7.86
CA VAL A 20 2.58 9.58 -7.50
C VAL A 20 4.09 9.63 -7.69
N ASP A 21 4.61 10.73 -8.22
CA ASP A 21 6.05 11.03 -8.23
C ASP A 21 6.54 11.32 -6.81
N PHE A 22 7.05 10.27 -6.15
CA PHE A 22 7.49 10.31 -4.76
C PHE A 22 8.53 11.41 -4.50
N ASN A 23 9.55 11.53 -5.37
CA ASN A 23 10.68 12.43 -5.14
C ASN A 23 10.29 13.91 -5.17
N ASN A 24 9.35 14.25 -6.06
CA ASN A 24 8.87 15.63 -6.19
C ASN A 24 7.86 15.97 -5.09
N VAL A 25 6.98 15.02 -4.74
CA VAL A 25 5.89 15.26 -3.79
C VAL A 25 6.34 15.20 -2.33
N GLU A 26 7.38 14.41 -2.00
CA GLU A 26 7.90 14.26 -0.64
C GLU A 26 8.28 15.61 0.01
N GLN A 27 8.79 16.57 -0.79
CA GLN A 27 9.17 17.90 -0.28
C GLN A 27 7.97 18.83 -0.01
N ILE A 28 6.79 18.50 -0.54
CA ILE A 28 5.59 19.35 -0.50
C ILE A 28 4.65 18.87 0.62
N VAL A 29 4.61 17.57 0.86
CA VAL A 29 3.64 16.93 1.77
C VAL A 29 4.27 16.59 3.10
N SER A 30 3.42 16.40 4.12
CA SER A 30 3.87 16.03 5.46
C SER A 30 4.21 14.54 5.55
N ASN A 31 3.48 13.70 4.82
CA ASN A 31 3.68 12.26 4.76
C ASN A 31 3.26 11.73 3.38
N ILE A 32 3.97 10.73 2.87
CA ILE A 32 3.65 9.99 1.65
C ILE A 32 4.00 8.50 1.84
N THR A 33 3.17 7.60 1.30
CA THR A 33 3.45 6.15 1.36
C THR A 33 4.37 5.73 0.21
N PRO A 34 5.43 4.93 0.47
CA PRO A 34 6.32 4.46 -0.58
C PRO A 34 5.67 3.36 -1.43
N VAL A 35 6.06 3.30 -2.71
CA VAL A 35 5.78 2.17 -3.59
C VAL A 35 7.10 1.77 -4.24
N PRO A 36 7.60 0.53 -4.03
CA PRO A 36 7.00 -0.58 -3.27
C PRO A 36 7.06 -0.39 -1.74
N GLY A 37 6.24 -1.17 -1.00
CA GLY A 37 6.34 -1.30 0.46
C GLY A 37 5.29 -0.54 1.30
N GLY A 38 4.38 0.18 0.65
CA GLY A 38 3.28 0.89 1.32
C GLY A 38 1.99 0.07 1.43
N VAL A 39 0.95 0.52 0.72
CA VAL A 39 -0.44 0.07 0.90
C VAL A 39 -0.65 -1.42 0.58
N GLY A 40 0.19 -2.01 -0.29
CA GLY A 40 0.15 -3.44 -0.60
C GLY A 40 0.31 -4.34 0.65
N ALA A 41 1.23 -3.99 1.56
CA ALA A 41 1.45 -4.76 2.79
C ALA A 41 0.25 -4.67 3.76
N VAL A 42 -0.42 -3.52 3.79
CA VAL A 42 -1.64 -3.31 4.58
C VAL A 42 -2.77 -4.19 4.06
N THR A 43 -2.96 -4.24 2.74
CA THR A 43 -3.99 -5.07 2.10
C THR A 43 -3.84 -6.55 2.47
N THR A 44 -2.62 -7.09 2.35
CA THR A 44 -2.31 -8.47 2.74
C THR A 44 -2.58 -8.74 4.22
N SER A 45 -2.17 -7.81 5.09
CA SER A 45 -2.37 -7.94 6.54
C SER A 45 -3.87 -7.93 6.92
N VAL A 46 -4.65 -7.06 6.29
CA VAL A 46 -6.10 -6.97 6.51
C VAL A 46 -6.81 -8.22 6.00
N LEU A 47 -6.41 -8.75 4.85
CA LEU A 47 -6.91 -10.03 4.35
C LEU A 47 -6.65 -11.16 5.36
N ALA A 48 -5.42 -11.29 5.85
CA ALA A 48 -5.07 -12.30 6.85
C ALA A 48 -5.91 -12.15 8.12
N LYS A 49 -6.11 -10.93 8.61
CA LYS A 49 -6.99 -10.64 9.75
C LYS A 49 -8.43 -11.09 9.50
N HIS A 50 -8.98 -10.82 8.31
CA HIS A 50 -10.33 -11.26 7.95
C HIS A 50 -10.44 -12.79 7.87
N VAL A 51 -9.41 -13.48 7.36
CA VAL A 51 -9.36 -14.95 7.33
C VAL A 51 -9.38 -15.53 8.75
N VAL A 52 -8.55 -15.01 9.67
CA VAL A 52 -8.53 -15.46 11.07
C VAL A 52 -9.89 -15.24 11.73
N LYS A 53 -10.47 -14.04 11.59
CA LYS A 53 -11.78 -13.72 12.15
C LYS A 53 -12.88 -14.66 11.63
N ALA A 54 -12.86 -14.99 10.34
CA ALA A 54 -13.81 -15.92 9.75
C ALA A 54 -13.65 -17.34 10.33
N ALA A 55 -12.41 -17.81 10.49
CA ALA A 55 -12.13 -19.11 11.09
C ALA A 55 -12.56 -19.18 12.57
N GLU A 56 -12.35 -18.12 13.35
CA GLU A 56 -12.82 -18.05 14.75
C GLU A 56 -14.34 -18.05 14.84
N THR A 57 -15.03 -17.32 13.95
CA THR A 57 -16.49 -17.22 13.95
C THR A 57 -17.17 -18.52 13.49
N LEU A 58 -16.56 -19.27 12.55
CA LEU A 58 -17.10 -20.55 12.07
C LEU A 58 -16.96 -21.69 13.08
N ASN A 59 -16.04 -21.56 14.04
CA ASN A 59 -15.77 -22.56 15.09
C ASN A 59 -16.40 -22.18 16.45
N ALA A 60 -17.23 -21.14 16.49
CA ALA A 60 -18.00 -20.71 17.66
C ALA A 60 -19.44 -21.23 17.57
#